data_AF-A0A7S0NZI5-F1
#
_entry.id   AF-A0A7S0NZI5-F1
#
_cell.length_a   1.000
_cell.length_b   1.000
_cell.length_c   1.000
_cell.angle_alpha   90.00
_cell.angle_beta   90.00
_cell.angle_gamma   90.00
#
_symmetry.space_group_name_H-M   'P 1'
#
loop_
_entity.id
_entity.type
_entity.pdbx_description
1 polymer ?
#
loop_
_entity_poly.entity_id
_entity_poly.type
_entity_poly.pdbx_seq_one_letter_code
_entity_poly.pdbx_strand_id
1 'polypeptide(L)'
;PPPQLARLQYYFAHIPKAGGTSFVQEVSKGHVNGLLLCHSHHGKQGGTLSLDVRLPTDGPPPPPPPPPPSLLARGRRLRPSTRLEGLWSNPLALKAAPPNCTLAASEKDTIPKALSALGKIGIASQTVRVLTVVREPLGLLLSEYGHCQAPGSQGMRLHHYPHIGLSEWLALHASGRKEEAERYCNHDVYNPQTRVLGGSQHSLQAAVDAIDHSLFFVGVLEHFDASLCALRSLIVGRAACACPDSHSTRFTEEQTTAHKVHGNNASLWTPTLADRATIAALTANDAFVYARGRSRLYDDLRRFDLLCLLDATSTAPKM
;
A
#
# COMPACT_ATOMS: atom_id res chain seq x y z
N PRO A 1 -6.92 -13.57 32.58
CA PRO A 1 -5.85 -13.67 31.57
C PRO A 1 -5.55 -12.30 30.94
N PRO A 2 -4.29 -11.86 30.84
CA PRO A 2 -3.97 -10.67 30.06
C PRO A 2 -4.46 -10.87 28.62
N PRO A 3 -4.98 -9.82 27.95
CA PRO A 3 -5.41 -9.93 26.56
C PRO A 3 -4.22 -10.44 25.73
N GLN A 4 -4.42 -11.54 25.01
CA GLN A 4 -3.41 -12.03 24.07
C GLN A 4 -3.26 -10.96 22.98
N LEU A 5 -2.12 -10.27 22.99
CA LEU A 5 -1.79 -9.32 21.94
C LEU A 5 -1.80 -10.04 20.59
N ALA A 6 -2.38 -9.39 19.58
CA ALA A 6 -2.39 -9.89 18.21
C ALA A 6 -0.97 -10.34 17.82
N ARG A 7 -0.85 -11.52 17.19
CA ARG A 7 0.40 -12.04 16.65
C ARG A 7 0.73 -11.32 15.35
N LEU A 8 0.98 -10.02 15.44
CA LEU A 8 1.46 -9.25 14.31
C LEU A 8 2.81 -9.81 13.87
N GLN A 9 2.82 -10.46 12.71
CA GLN A 9 4.01 -11.07 12.13
C GLN A 9 4.56 -10.24 10.98
N TYR A 10 3.72 -9.42 10.35
CA TYR A 10 4.05 -8.70 9.14
C TYR A 10 3.62 -7.24 9.23
N TYR A 11 4.46 -6.38 8.67
CA TYR A 11 4.19 -4.96 8.52
C TYR A 11 4.46 -4.53 7.08
N PHE A 12 3.46 -3.96 6.41
CA PHE A 12 3.58 -3.44 5.06
C PHE A 12 3.91 -1.95 5.11
N ALA A 13 5.15 -1.62 4.76
CA ALA A 13 5.63 -0.25 4.58
C ALA A 13 5.13 0.27 3.24
N HIS A 14 4.07 1.07 3.27
CA HIS A 14 3.39 1.52 2.06
C HIS A 14 4.04 2.77 1.49
N ILE A 15 4.63 2.65 0.31
CA ILE A 15 5.02 3.79 -0.51
C ILE A 15 3.75 4.35 -1.18
N PRO A 16 3.37 5.62 -0.93
CA PRO A 16 2.20 6.23 -1.55
C PRO A 16 2.17 6.01 -3.06
N LYS A 17 1.03 5.55 -3.60
CA LYS A 17 0.78 5.34 -5.04
C LYS A 17 1.72 4.36 -5.76
N ALA A 18 2.55 3.63 -5.04
CA ALA A 18 3.28 2.47 -5.57
C ALA A 18 2.38 1.21 -5.68
N GLY A 19 1.05 1.36 -5.68
CA GLY A 19 0.10 0.25 -5.74
C GLY A 19 -0.03 -0.55 -4.43
N GLY A 20 0.58 -0.08 -3.34
CA GLY A 20 0.58 -0.79 -2.05
C GLY A 20 -0.80 -1.07 -1.48
N THR A 21 -1.80 -0.20 -1.73
CA THR A 21 -3.18 -0.42 -1.29
C THR A 21 -3.78 -1.66 -1.93
N SER A 22 -3.66 -1.75 -3.25
CA SER A 22 -4.14 -2.89 -4.03
C SER A 22 -3.37 -4.15 -3.64
N PHE A 23 -2.05 -4.03 -3.43
CA PHE A 23 -1.23 -5.15 -2.95
C PHE A 23 -1.72 -5.68 -1.60
N VAL A 24 -1.91 -4.81 -0.60
CA VAL A 24 -2.41 -5.20 0.72
C VAL A 24 -3.82 -5.77 0.64
N GLN A 25 -4.69 -5.22 -0.21
CA GLN A 25 -6.03 -5.76 -0.42
C GLN A 25 -5.98 -7.17 -1.02
N GLU A 26 -5.18 -7.40 -2.05
CA GLU A 26 -5.03 -8.73 -2.66
C GLU A 26 -4.45 -9.73 -1.66
N VAL A 27 -3.40 -9.35 -0.94
CA VAL A 27 -2.87 -10.14 0.17
C VAL A 27 -3.97 -10.53 1.17
N SER A 28 -4.85 -9.58 1.53
CA SER A 28 -5.89 -9.77 2.53
C SER A 28 -7.10 -10.60 2.06
N LYS A 29 -7.33 -10.74 0.76
CA LYS A 29 -8.45 -11.52 0.19
C LYS A 29 -8.24 -13.05 0.28
N GLY A 30 -7.31 -13.52 1.11
CA GLY A 30 -6.99 -14.94 1.27
C GLY A 30 -6.09 -15.50 0.17
N HIS A 31 -5.59 -14.64 -0.71
CA HIS A 31 -4.65 -15.04 -1.75
C HIS A 31 -3.27 -15.38 -1.19
N VAL A 32 -2.89 -14.83 -0.03
CA VAL A 32 -1.65 -15.20 0.66
C VAL A 32 -2.00 -15.83 2.01
N ASN A 33 -1.97 -17.17 2.06
CA ASN A 33 -2.23 -17.92 3.29
C ASN A 33 -1.32 -17.42 4.43
N GLY A 34 -1.93 -17.10 5.58
CA GLY A 34 -1.22 -16.62 6.77
C GLY A 34 -1.11 -15.10 6.90
N LEU A 35 -1.56 -14.31 5.91
CA LEU A 35 -1.66 -12.85 6.01
C LEU A 35 -3.11 -12.40 6.22
N LEU A 36 -3.45 -12.09 7.47
CA LEU A 36 -4.75 -11.55 7.86
C LEU A 36 -4.59 -10.07 8.21
N LEU A 37 -5.22 -9.20 7.43
CA LEU A 37 -5.11 -7.76 7.59
C LEU A 37 -5.76 -7.31 8.91
N CYS A 38 -4.94 -6.81 9.83
CA CYS A 38 -5.37 -6.18 11.08
C CYS A 38 -6.07 -4.85 10.81
N HIS A 39 -5.48 -4.06 9.89
CA HIS A 39 -5.90 -2.69 9.62
C HIS A 39 -5.28 -2.18 8.32
N SER A 40 -6.06 -1.42 7.54
CA SER A 40 -5.57 -0.63 6.40
C SER A 40 -6.19 0.76 6.41
N HIS A 41 -5.36 1.77 6.18
CA HIS A 41 -5.70 3.21 6.19
C HIS A 41 -6.64 3.61 5.03
N HIS A 42 -6.80 2.76 4.00
CA HIS A 42 -7.53 3.10 2.77
C HIS A 42 -8.98 2.60 2.67
N GLY A 43 -9.55 1.97 3.70
CA GLY A 43 -10.92 1.47 3.67
C GLY A 43 -11.75 1.85 4.88
N LYS A 44 -12.88 2.53 4.66
CA LYS A 44 -14.01 2.50 5.62
C LYS A 44 -14.57 1.09 5.83
N GLN A 45 -14.07 0.09 5.10
CA GLN A 45 -14.41 -1.30 5.32
C GLN A 45 -13.48 -1.89 6.37
N GLY A 46 -13.79 -1.62 7.63
CA GLY A 46 -13.83 -2.72 8.59
C GLY A 46 -14.91 -3.68 8.11
N GLY A 47 -14.61 -4.45 7.06
CA GLY A 47 -15.37 -5.65 6.77
C GLY A 47 -15.16 -6.52 7.98
N THR A 48 -16.16 -6.57 8.86
CA THR A 48 -16.32 -7.70 9.74
C THR A 48 -16.35 -8.89 8.79
N LEU A 49 -15.24 -9.61 8.68
CA LEU A 49 -15.26 -10.98 8.20
C LEU A 49 -16.13 -11.69 9.24
N SER A 50 -17.44 -11.72 8.99
CA SER A 50 -18.31 -12.69 9.63
C SER A 50 -17.82 -14.02 9.10
N LEU A 51 -16.91 -14.63 9.85
CA LEU A 51 -16.79 -16.07 9.85
C LEU A 51 -18.16 -16.57 10.30
N ASP A 52 -19.00 -16.95 9.34
CA ASP A 52 -20.25 -17.64 9.61
C ASP A 52 -19.88 -19.06 10.05
N VAL A 53 -19.36 -19.17 11.27
CA VAL A 53 -19.27 -20.45 11.98
C VAL A 53 -20.70 -20.75 12.38
N ARG A 54 -21.42 -21.47 11.51
CA ARG A 54 -22.68 -22.11 11.89
C ARG A 54 -22.37 -23.16 12.95
N LEU A 55 -22.37 -22.73 14.21
CA LEU A 55 -22.59 -23.62 15.33
C LEU A 55 -24.06 -24.05 15.27
N PRO A 56 -24.38 -25.35 15.42
CA PRO A 56 -25.76 -25.78 15.53
C PRO A 56 -26.33 -25.23 16.83
N THR A 57 -27.18 -24.21 16.74
CA THR A 57 -27.97 -23.73 17.87
C THR A 57 -29.39 -24.23 17.69
N ASP A 58 -29.68 -25.38 18.28
CA ASP A 58 -31.04 -25.76 18.64
C ASP A 58 -31.52 -24.82 19.76
N GLY A 59 -32.50 -23.97 19.45
CA GLY A 59 -33.25 -23.21 20.45
C GLY A 59 -33.77 -21.85 19.95
N PRO A 60 -35.08 -21.55 20.08
CA PRO A 60 -35.62 -20.24 19.73
C PRO A 60 -35.13 -19.15 20.70
N PRO A 61 -34.80 -17.94 20.21
CA PRO A 61 -34.35 -16.84 21.05
C PRO A 61 -35.49 -16.26 21.91
N PRO A 62 -35.18 -15.74 23.11
CA PRO A 62 -36.16 -15.07 23.96
C PRO A 62 -36.64 -13.74 23.35
N PRO A 63 -37.87 -13.30 23.67
CA PRO A 63 -38.42 -12.06 23.12
C PRO A 63 -37.69 -10.81 23.66
N PRO A 64 -37.59 -9.75 22.84
CA PRO A 64 -36.88 -8.53 23.22
C PRO A 64 -37.66 -7.71 24.27
N PRO A 65 -36.96 -7.00 25.17
CA PRO A 65 -37.59 -6.09 26.12
C PRO A 65 -38.12 -4.82 25.42
N PRO A 66 -39.13 -4.16 26.02
CA PRO A 66 -39.75 -2.95 25.45
C PRO A 66 -38.80 -1.74 25.46
N PRO A 67 -38.93 -0.84 24.48
CA PRO A 67 -38.07 0.35 24.37
C PRO A 67 -38.41 1.42 25.42
N PRO A 68 -37.41 2.13 25.96
CA PRO A 68 -37.63 3.26 26.86
C PRO A 68 -38.16 4.52 26.12
N PRO A 69 -38.87 5.42 26.83
CA PRO A 69 -39.49 6.60 26.24
C PRO A 69 -38.47 7.65 25.78
N SER A 70 -38.72 8.22 24.61
CA SER A 70 -37.86 9.20 23.94
C SER A 70 -37.92 10.57 24.61
N LEU A 71 -36.80 11.05 25.15
CA LEU A 71 -36.65 12.44 25.58
C LEU A 71 -36.09 13.28 24.43
N LEU A 72 -36.92 14.22 23.97
CA LEU A 72 -36.57 15.32 23.08
C LEU A 72 -35.56 16.25 23.77
N ALA A 73 -34.34 16.33 23.25
CA ALA A 73 -33.39 17.36 23.62
C ALA A 73 -32.84 18.08 22.37
N ARG A 74 -33.13 19.38 22.31
CA ARG A 74 -32.54 20.35 21.37
C ARG A 74 -31.04 20.45 21.63
N GLY A 75 -30.22 20.23 20.60
CA GLY A 75 -28.76 20.37 20.66
C GLY A 75 -28.24 21.22 19.50
N ARG A 76 -27.51 22.29 19.85
CA ARG A 76 -26.81 23.21 18.94
C ARG A 76 -25.93 22.46 17.94
N ARG A 77 -25.99 22.85 16.66
CA ARG A 77 -25.04 22.42 15.62
C ARG A 77 -23.64 22.98 15.92
N LEU A 78 -22.80 22.16 16.53
CA LEU A 78 -21.36 22.31 16.42
C LEU A 78 -20.94 21.80 15.04
N ARG A 79 -20.27 22.65 14.25
CA ARG A 79 -19.58 22.20 13.03
C ARG A 79 -18.40 21.32 13.43
N PRO A 80 -18.28 20.08 12.94
CA PRO A 80 -17.03 19.34 13.05
C PRO A 80 -16.15 19.69 11.84
N SER A 81 -15.24 20.64 12.03
CA SER A 81 -13.99 20.73 11.26
C SER A 81 -12.84 20.38 12.18
N THR A 82 -12.93 19.25 12.87
CA THR A 82 -11.76 18.59 13.44
C THR A 82 -11.13 17.76 12.34
N ARG A 83 -10.03 18.29 11.82
CA ARG A 83 -9.10 17.64 10.89
C ARG A 83 -8.63 16.33 11.53
N LEU A 84 -9.29 15.22 11.20
CA LEU A 84 -8.95 13.86 11.63
C LEU A 84 -7.68 13.35 10.89
N GLU A 85 -6.61 14.13 10.82
CA GLU A 85 -5.39 13.75 10.09
C GLU A 85 -4.27 13.19 10.99
N GLY A 86 -4.49 13.08 12.31
CA GLY A 86 -3.46 12.67 13.28
C GLY A 86 -3.73 11.40 14.11
N LEU A 87 -4.87 10.73 13.94
CA LEU A 87 -5.28 9.59 14.78
C LEU A 87 -4.72 8.22 14.32
N TRP A 88 -3.92 8.17 13.26
CA TRP A 88 -3.71 6.95 12.45
C TRP A 88 -2.31 6.35 12.58
N SER A 89 -1.42 7.03 13.31
CA SER A 89 -0.24 6.46 13.95
C SER A 89 -0.56 5.95 15.37
N ASN A 90 -1.85 5.84 15.73
CA ASN A 90 -2.27 5.53 17.09
C ASN A 90 -2.07 4.04 17.39
N PRO A 91 -1.12 3.69 18.27
CA PRO A 91 -0.84 2.31 18.61
C PRO A 91 -2.05 1.61 19.29
N LEU A 92 -3.05 2.38 19.73
CA LEU A 92 -4.31 1.86 20.27
C LEU A 92 -5.18 1.15 19.22
N ALA A 93 -5.09 1.51 17.93
CA ALA A 93 -5.86 0.83 16.88
C ALA A 93 -5.38 -0.62 16.69
N LEU A 94 -4.07 -0.86 16.81
CA LEU A 94 -3.47 -2.20 16.80
C LEU A 94 -3.87 -3.03 18.02
N LYS A 95 -4.06 -2.39 19.19
CA LYS A 95 -4.53 -3.09 20.40
C LYS A 95 -5.96 -3.60 20.29
N ALA A 96 -6.79 -2.97 19.45
CA ALA A 96 -8.18 -3.37 19.21
C ALA A 96 -8.34 -4.35 18.04
N ALA A 97 -7.24 -4.75 17.38
CA ALA A 97 -7.30 -5.62 16.22
C ALA A 97 -7.72 -7.06 16.59
N PRO A 98 -8.37 -7.81 15.67
CA PRO A 98 -8.73 -9.20 15.90
C PRO A 98 -7.52 -10.05 16.30
N PRO A 99 -7.67 -11.01 17.25
CA PRO A 99 -6.54 -11.78 17.79
C PRO A 99 -5.81 -12.64 16.76
N ASN A 100 -6.45 -12.94 15.63
CA ASN A 100 -5.90 -13.73 14.53
C ASN A 100 -5.28 -12.89 13.40
N CYS A 101 -5.27 -11.56 13.50
CA CYS A 101 -4.69 -10.74 12.46
C CYS A 101 -3.14 -10.78 12.52
N THR A 102 -2.48 -10.75 11.36
CA THR A 102 -1.02 -10.93 11.23
C THR A 102 -0.34 -9.82 10.43
N LEU A 103 -1.09 -8.96 9.74
CA LEU A 103 -0.57 -7.92 8.84
C LEU A 103 -1.10 -6.52 9.20
N ALA A 104 -0.21 -5.55 9.38
CA ALA A 104 -0.55 -4.13 9.48
C ALA A 104 0.04 -3.36 8.30
N ALA A 105 -0.57 -2.24 7.90
CA ALA A 105 -0.07 -1.37 6.83
C ALA A 105 -0.17 0.11 7.23
N SER A 106 0.82 0.94 6.87
CA SER A 106 0.75 2.41 7.02
C SER A 106 1.46 3.12 5.87
N GLU A 107 0.86 4.22 5.42
CA GLU A 107 1.27 5.08 4.28
C GLU A 107 2.17 6.24 4.65
N LYS A 108 2.16 6.66 5.92
CA LYS A 108 2.73 7.95 6.34
C LYS A 108 3.97 7.83 7.21
N ASP A 109 4.28 6.62 7.65
CA ASP A 109 5.40 6.37 8.53
C ASP A 109 6.55 5.75 7.74
N THR A 110 7.74 6.33 7.89
CA THR A 110 8.97 5.65 7.47
C THR A 110 9.11 4.33 8.22
N ILE A 111 9.80 3.35 7.63
CA ILE A 111 10.00 2.04 8.27
C ILE A 111 10.50 2.18 9.73
N PRO A 112 11.52 3.00 10.03
CA PRO A 112 11.99 3.14 11.42
C PRO A 112 10.93 3.71 12.36
N LYS A 113 10.12 4.67 11.90
CA LYS A 113 9.07 5.29 12.70
C LYS A 113 7.95 4.28 13.00
N ALA A 114 7.57 3.49 12.01
CA ALA A 114 6.58 2.43 12.18
C ALA A 114 7.06 1.34 13.14
N LEU A 115 8.28 0.84 12.95
CA LEU A 115 8.87 -0.18 13.83
C LEU A 115 9.03 0.34 15.27
N SER A 116 9.42 1.60 15.44
CA SER A 116 9.46 2.25 16.75
C SER A 116 8.08 2.32 17.40
N ALA A 117 7.02 2.62 16.64
CA ALA A 117 5.65 2.63 17.14
C ALA A 117 5.18 1.23 17.59
N LEU A 118 5.58 0.16 16.90
CA LEU A 118 5.31 -1.23 17.29
C LEU A 118 6.02 -1.58 18.62
N GLY A 119 7.27 -1.16 18.78
CA GLY A 119 8.01 -1.34 20.04
C GLY A 119 7.30 -0.70 21.24
N LYS A 120 6.69 0.47 21.06
CA LYS A 120 5.93 1.18 22.11
C LYS A 120 4.68 0.44 22.59
N ILE A 121 4.16 -0.54 21.84
CA ILE A 121 3.03 -1.39 22.24
C ILE A 121 3.44 -2.81 22.64
N GLY A 122 4.73 -3.02 22.90
CA GLY A 122 5.23 -4.32 23.35
C GLY A 122 5.34 -5.37 22.25
N ILE A 123 5.27 -4.96 20.97
CA ILE A 123 5.60 -5.85 19.85
C ILE A 123 7.09 -5.71 19.58
N ALA A 124 7.85 -6.77 19.84
CA ALA A 124 9.29 -6.77 19.57
C ALA A 124 9.53 -6.63 18.07
N SER A 125 10.21 -5.55 17.65
CA SER A 125 10.46 -5.25 16.23
C SER A 125 11.15 -6.39 15.49
N GLN A 126 12.00 -7.16 16.18
CA GLN A 126 12.71 -8.32 15.63
C GLN A 126 11.79 -9.47 15.20
N THR A 127 10.55 -9.49 15.69
CA THR A 127 9.57 -10.53 15.35
C THR A 127 8.68 -10.14 14.16
N VAL A 128 8.77 -8.88 13.71
CA VAL A 128 7.92 -8.35 12.64
C VAL A 128 8.71 -8.32 11.33
N ARG A 129 8.19 -9.04 10.33
CA ARG A 129 8.72 -9.07 8.97
C ARG A 129 8.18 -7.90 8.17
N VAL A 130 9.06 -7.06 7.65
CA VAL A 130 8.65 -5.88 6.88
C VAL A 130 8.52 -6.22 5.39
N LEU A 131 7.40 -5.83 4.80
CA LEU A 131 7.05 -5.99 3.40
C LEU A 131 6.97 -4.61 2.75
N THR A 132 7.35 -4.48 1.48
CA THR A 132 7.06 -3.28 0.69
C THR A 132 6.85 -3.63 -0.78
N VAL A 133 6.38 -2.66 -1.55
CA VAL A 133 6.32 -2.71 -3.02
C VAL A 133 6.92 -1.42 -3.57
N VAL A 134 7.88 -1.57 -4.48
CA VAL A 134 8.45 -0.47 -5.26
C VAL A 134 7.77 -0.38 -6.63
N ARG A 135 7.91 0.77 -7.28
CA ARG A 135 7.33 1.07 -8.60
C ARG A 135 8.34 1.81 -9.46
N GLU A 136 8.25 1.67 -10.77
CA GLU A 136 9.07 2.45 -11.70
C GLU A 136 8.84 3.97 -11.44
N PRO A 137 9.91 4.78 -11.29
CA PRO A 137 9.78 6.16 -10.82
C PRO A 137 8.88 7.06 -11.69
N LEU A 138 8.94 6.95 -13.02
CA LEU A 138 8.07 7.72 -13.89
C LEU A 138 6.60 7.34 -13.68
N GLY A 139 6.29 6.04 -13.69
CA GLY A 139 4.95 5.53 -13.43
C GLY A 139 4.42 5.92 -12.04
N LEU A 140 5.29 5.97 -11.04
CA LEU A 140 4.95 6.41 -9.68
C LEU A 140 4.53 7.89 -9.66
N LEU A 141 5.37 8.79 -10.19
CA LEU A 141 5.09 10.23 -10.18
C LEU A 141 3.83 10.56 -10.99
N LEU A 142 3.65 9.93 -12.16
CA LEU A 142 2.42 10.11 -12.95
C LEU A 142 1.17 9.61 -12.22
N SER A 143 1.29 8.58 -11.38
CA SER A 143 0.17 8.10 -10.56
C SER A 143 -0.13 9.03 -9.38
N GLU A 144 0.88 9.67 -8.78
CA GLU A 144 0.70 10.73 -7.78
C GLU A 144 0.02 11.96 -8.39
N TYR A 145 0.52 12.43 -9.54
CA TYR A 145 -0.11 13.53 -10.28
C TYR A 145 -1.57 13.18 -10.66
N GLY A 146 -1.79 11.99 -11.23
CA GLY A 146 -3.12 11.50 -11.58
C GLY A 146 -4.05 11.40 -10.37
N HIS A 147 -3.55 11.05 -9.19
CA HIS A 147 -4.35 11.05 -7.97
C HIS A 147 -4.90 12.44 -7.60
N CYS A 148 -4.14 13.49 -7.89
CA CYS A 148 -4.51 14.87 -7.60
C CYS A 148 -5.33 15.51 -8.73
N GLN A 149 -4.99 15.23 -9.99
CA GLN A 149 -5.46 16.00 -11.14
C GLN A 149 -6.41 15.23 -12.06
N ALA A 150 -6.48 13.89 -11.99
CA ALA A 150 -7.40 13.15 -12.85
C ALA A 150 -8.86 13.37 -12.42
N PRO A 151 -9.78 13.68 -13.36
CA PRO A 151 -11.19 13.85 -13.05
C PRO A 151 -11.79 12.62 -12.34
N GLY A 152 -12.52 12.84 -11.25
CA GLY A 152 -13.16 11.77 -10.48
C GLY A 152 -12.23 10.92 -9.62
N SER A 153 -10.92 11.16 -9.66
CA SER A 153 -9.96 10.52 -8.76
C SER A 153 -10.29 10.81 -7.29
N GLN A 154 -9.88 9.91 -6.39
CA GLN A 154 -10.15 10.09 -4.97
C GLN A 154 -9.48 11.35 -4.41
N GLY A 155 -8.25 11.68 -4.82
CA GLY A 155 -7.52 12.83 -4.31
C GLY A 155 -8.18 14.13 -4.74
N MET A 156 -8.53 14.25 -6.02
CA MET A 156 -9.28 15.39 -6.55
C MET A 156 -10.62 15.61 -5.81
N ARG A 157 -11.39 14.53 -5.57
CA ARG A 157 -12.68 14.63 -4.86
C ARG A 157 -12.56 15.02 -3.39
N LEU A 158 -11.50 14.60 -2.71
CA LEU A 158 -11.33 14.82 -1.28
C LEU A 158 -10.68 16.18 -0.96
N HIS A 159 -9.75 16.61 -1.82
CA HIS A 159 -8.91 17.77 -1.53
C HIS A 159 -9.23 18.98 -2.41
N HIS A 160 -10.05 18.81 -3.46
CA HIS A 160 -10.47 19.88 -4.36
C HIS A 160 -9.28 20.69 -4.93
N TYR A 161 -8.23 19.98 -5.36
CA TYR A 161 -7.04 20.63 -5.92
C TYR A 161 -7.42 21.51 -7.12
N PRO A 162 -6.89 22.74 -7.23
CA PRO A 162 -6.98 23.51 -8.46
C PRO A 162 -6.33 22.74 -9.61
N HIS A 163 -6.80 22.98 -10.82
CA HIS A 163 -6.23 22.36 -12.01
C HIS A 163 -4.87 22.98 -12.37
N ILE A 164 -3.91 22.14 -12.76
CA ILE A 164 -2.61 22.54 -13.32
C ILE A 164 -2.16 21.52 -14.37
N GLY A 165 -1.48 21.95 -15.43
CA GLY A 165 -0.87 21.03 -16.39
C GLY A 165 0.34 20.30 -15.80
N LEU A 166 0.62 19.07 -16.26
CA LEU A 166 1.76 18.27 -15.77
C LEU A 166 3.08 19.03 -15.87
N SER A 167 3.38 19.62 -17.04
CA SER A 167 4.63 20.36 -17.26
C SER A 167 4.76 21.59 -16.36
N GLU A 168 3.68 22.31 -16.12
CA GLU A 168 3.67 23.48 -15.23
C GLU A 168 3.91 23.06 -13.77
N TRP A 169 3.25 21.98 -13.34
CA TRP A 169 3.45 21.43 -11.99
C TRP A 169 4.88 20.92 -11.77
N LEU A 170 5.44 20.21 -12.75
CA LEU A 170 6.83 19.77 -12.73
C LEU A 170 7.81 20.95 -12.69
N ALA A 171 7.54 22.02 -13.44
CA ALA A 171 8.37 23.22 -13.43
C ALA A 171 8.41 23.88 -12.04
N LEU A 172 7.29 23.92 -11.31
CA LEU A 172 7.25 24.42 -9.93
C LEU A 172 8.17 23.62 -9.00
N HIS A 173 8.15 22.29 -9.10
CA HIS A 173 9.08 21.44 -8.35
C HIS A 173 10.53 21.65 -8.81
N ALA A 174 10.81 21.64 -10.11
CA ALA A 174 12.15 21.84 -10.63
C ALA A 174 12.76 23.19 -10.21
N SER A 175 11.94 24.24 -10.04
CA SER A 175 12.37 25.56 -9.59
C SER A 175 12.40 25.74 -8.07
N GLY A 176 12.18 24.68 -7.27
CA GLY A 176 12.14 24.75 -5.81
C GLY A 176 10.91 25.45 -5.21
N ARG A 177 9.87 25.73 -6.00
CA ARG A 177 8.60 26.34 -5.57
C ARG A 177 7.65 25.29 -4.98
N LYS A 178 8.15 24.48 -4.05
CA LYS A 178 7.44 23.32 -3.48
C LYS A 178 6.10 23.70 -2.85
N GLU A 179 6.08 24.71 -1.98
CA GLU A 179 4.85 25.15 -1.28
C GLU A 179 3.74 25.54 -2.26
N GLU A 180 4.12 26.11 -3.39
CA GLU A 180 3.18 26.45 -4.45
C GLU A 180 2.72 25.24 -5.26
N ALA A 181 3.62 24.30 -5.57
CA ALA A 181 3.26 23.04 -6.20
C ALA A 181 2.29 22.22 -5.34
N GLU A 182 2.48 22.23 -4.01
CA GLU A 182 1.64 21.52 -3.04
C GLU A 182 0.18 22.03 -3.01
N ARG A 183 -0.08 23.24 -3.51
CA ARG A 183 -1.45 23.76 -3.70
C ARG A 183 -2.23 22.93 -4.73
N TYR A 184 -1.54 22.35 -5.70
CA TYR A 184 -2.14 21.57 -6.79
C TYR A 184 -2.02 20.06 -6.57
N CYS A 185 -1.00 19.61 -5.85
CA CYS A 185 -0.87 18.24 -5.42
C CYS A 185 0.09 18.16 -4.25
N ASN A 186 -0.39 17.75 -3.07
CA ASN A 186 0.42 17.73 -1.83
C ASN A 186 1.37 16.52 -1.73
N HIS A 187 1.56 15.78 -2.84
CA HIS A 187 2.55 14.73 -2.91
C HIS A 187 3.93 15.35 -3.09
N ASP A 188 4.88 14.91 -2.27
CA ASP A 188 6.27 15.29 -2.42
C ASP A 188 6.97 14.29 -3.33
N VAL A 189 7.35 14.79 -4.51
CA VAL A 189 7.87 14.06 -5.66
C VAL A 189 9.38 13.83 -5.63
N TYR A 190 10.11 14.37 -4.64
CA TYR A 190 11.55 14.20 -4.56
C TYR A 190 11.89 12.85 -3.95
N ASN A 191 12.26 11.90 -4.82
CA ASN A 191 12.65 10.54 -4.46
C ASN A 191 11.72 9.89 -3.39
N PRO A 192 10.40 9.83 -3.63
CA PRO A 192 9.43 9.34 -2.65
C PRO A 192 9.75 7.94 -2.12
N GLN A 193 10.26 7.01 -2.94
CA GLN A 193 10.60 5.66 -2.51
C GLN A 193 11.81 5.65 -1.59
N THR A 194 12.87 6.35 -1.99
CA THR A 194 14.10 6.56 -1.21
C THR A 194 13.76 7.19 0.13
N ARG A 195 12.87 8.16 0.15
CA ARG A 195 12.47 8.87 1.37
C ARG A 195 11.78 7.95 2.37
N VAL A 196 10.88 7.09 1.90
CA VAL A 196 10.15 6.13 2.76
C VAL A 196 11.08 5.05 3.29
N LEU A 197 11.95 4.51 2.44
CA LEU A 197 12.83 3.39 2.78
C LEU A 197 14.10 3.82 3.54
N GLY A 198 14.65 4.99 3.19
CA GLY A 198 15.88 5.56 3.75
C GLY A 198 15.73 6.20 5.14
N GLY A 199 14.55 6.06 5.76
CA GLY A 199 14.29 6.52 7.12
C GLY A 199 14.33 8.04 7.27
N SER A 200 14.68 8.53 8.46
CA SER A 200 14.69 9.97 8.78
C SER A 200 15.74 10.78 8.02
N GLN A 201 16.78 10.11 7.51
CA GLN A 201 17.84 10.76 6.74
C GLN A 201 17.55 10.79 5.24
N HIS A 202 16.49 10.09 4.79
CA HIS A 202 16.13 9.97 3.38
C HIS A 202 17.33 9.54 2.50
N SER A 203 18.21 8.71 3.09
CA SER A 203 19.48 8.32 2.49
C SER A 203 19.27 7.21 1.47
N LEU A 204 19.86 7.38 0.27
CA LEU A 204 19.90 6.33 -0.74
C LEU A 204 20.55 5.05 -0.20
N GLN A 205 21.68 5.18 0.51
CA GLN A 205 22.36 4.01 1.07
C GLN A 205 21.47 3.27 2.07
N ALA A 206 20.80 4.01 2.97
CA ALA A 206 19.89 3.40 3.93
C ALA A 206 18.69 2.70 3.24
N ALA A 207 18.18 3.27 2.14
CA ALA A 207 17.12 2.65 1.35
C ALA A 207 17.59 1.35 0.67
N VAL A 208 18.81 1.33 0.14
CA VAL A 208 19.43 0.14 -0.45
C VAL A 208 19.68 -0.94 0.62
N ASP A 209 20.26 -0.56 1.76
CA ASP A 209 20.49 -1.47 2.89
C ASP A 209 19.17 -2.04 3.43
N ALA A 210 18.10 -1.24 3.41
CA ALA A 210 16.77 -1.70 3.76
C ALA A 210 16.30 -2.81 2.81
N ILE A 211 16.39 -2.61 1.50
CA ILE A 211 16.03 -3.60 0.47
C ILE A 211 16.86 -4.88 0.61
N ASP A 212 18.16 -4.75 0.82
CA ASP A 212 19.08 -5.88 0.77
C ASP A 212 19.05 -6.73 2.05
N HIS A 213 18.93 -6.06 3.20
CA HIS A 213 19.24 -6.69 4.49
C HIS A 213 18.12 -6.60 5.51
N SER A 214 17.23 -5.63 5.42
CA SER A 214 16.23 -5.38 6.48
C SER A 214 14.83 -5.85 6.13
N LEU A 215 14.44 -5.74 4.86
CA LEU A 215 13.12 -6.11 4.39
C LEU A 215 13.02 -7.63 4.18
N PHE A 216 11.91 -8.21 4.66
CA PHE A 216 11.60 -9.62 4.42
C PHE A 216 11.23 -9.86 2.95
N PHE A 217 10.54 -8.90 2.33
CA PHE A 217 10.08 -8.99 0.95
C PHE A 217 9.98 -7.61 0.30
N VAL A 218 10.36 -7.53 -0.97
CA VAL A 218 10.23 -6.35 -1.82
C VAL A 218 9.54 -6.76 -3.12
N GLY A 219 8.28 -6.34 -3.30
CA GLY A 219 7.55 -6.52 -4.55
C GLY A 219 7.83 -5.40 -5.55
N VAL A 220 7.48 -5.63 -6.81
CA VAL A 220 7.58 -4.65 -7.90
C VAL A 220 6.21 -4.53 -8.55
N LEU A 221 5.64 -3.32 -8.60
CA LEU A 221 4.29 -3.13 -9.12
C LEU A 221 4.15 -3.54 -10.58
N GLU A 222 5.15 -3.30 -11.43
CA GLU A 222 5.15 -3.71 -12.84
C GLU A 222 5.16 -5.24 -13.01
N HIS A 223 5.49 -5.98 -11.95
CA HIS A 223 5.45 -7.44 -11.88
C HIS A 223 4.53 -7.89 -10.73
N PHE A 224 3.33 -7.31 -10.64
CA PHE A 224 2.43 -7.48 -9.50
C PHE A 224 2.11 -8.96 -9.19
N ASP A 225 1.71 -9.74 -10.19
CA ASP A 225 1.37 -11.15 -10.00
C ASP A 225 2.58 -12.00 -9.58
N ALA A 226 3.73 -11.77 -10.21
CA ALA A 226 4.98 -12.41 -9.83
C ALA A 226 5.39 -12.02 -8.39
N SER A 227 5.17 -10.77 -8.01
CA SER A 227 5.42 -10.27 -6.65
C SER A 227 4.53 -10.97 -5.61
N LEU A 228 3.23 -11.11 -5.88
CA LEU A 228 2.33 -11.88 -5.03
C LEU A 228 2.80 -13.33 -4.92
N CYS A 229 3.23 -13.94 -6.02
CA CYS A 229 3.71 -15.31 -6.02
C CYS A 229 5.00 -15.50 -5.20
N ALA A 230 5.97 -14.61 -5.37
CA ALA A 230 7.21 -14.61 -4.61
C ALA A 230 6.93 -14.48 -3.10
N LEU A 231 6.06 -13.55 -2.70
CA LEU A 231 5.67 -13.37 -1.30
C LEU A 231 5.04 -14.64 -0.71
N ARG A 232 4.10 -15.27 -1.43
CA ARG A 232 3.50 -16.54 -0.98
C ARG A 232 4.58 -17.61 -0.78
N SER A 233 5.49 -17.72 -1.74
CA SER A 233 6.54 -18.74 -1.75
C SER A 233 7.52 -18.55 -0.58
N LEU A 234 7.89 -17.30 -0.27
CA LEU A 234 8.71 -16.95 0.89
C LEU A 234 8.03 -17.30 2.22
N ILE A 235 6.71 -17.09 2.32
CA ILE A 235 5.96 -17.38 3.55
C ILE A 235 5.84 -18.89 3.79
N VAL A 236 5.52 -19.66 2.74
CA VAL A 236 5.33 -21.12 2.87
C VAL A 236 6.63 -21.92 2.77
N GLY A 237 7.74 -21.30 2.34
CA GLY A 237 9.05 -21.93 2.22
C GLY A 237 9.22 -22.87 1.01
N ARG A 238 8.29 -22.82 0.04
CA ARG A 238 8.29 -23.59 -1.22
C ARG A 238 7.57 -22.80 -2.30
N ALA A 239 7.73 -23.20 -3.56
CA ALA A 239 6.98 -22.58 -4.66
C ALA A 239 5.46 -22.65 -4.39
N ALA A 240 4.81 -21.49 -4.38
CA ALA A 240 3.37 -21.35 -4.11
C ALA A 240 2.54 -21.10 -5.38
N CYS A 241 3.20 -20.93 -6.52
CA CYS A 241 2.59 -20.94 -7.84
C CYS A 241 3.45 -21.81 -8.76
N ALA A 242 2.97 -22.03 -9.98
CA ALA A 242 3.73 -22.70 -11.02
C ALA A 242 4.03 -21.69 -12.14
N CYS A 243 5.13 -21.89 -12.84
CA CYS A 243 5.25 -21.38 -14.18
C CYS A 243 4.05 -21.88 -14.98
N PRO A 244 3.34 -21.02 -15.72
CA PRO A 244 2.39 -21.54 -16.68
C PRO A 244 3.18 -22.43 -17.63
N ASP A 245 2.90 -23.74 -17.61
CA ASP A 245 3.02 -24.53 -18.82
C ASP A 245 2.30 -23.69 -19.89
N SER A 246 2.92 -23.50 -21.05
CA SER A 246 2.53 -22.63 -22.18
C SER A 246 1.03 -22.50 -22.54
N HIS A 247 0.11 -23.20 -21.86
CA HIS A 247 -1.33 -23.20 -22.05
C HIS A 247 -2.23 -23.14 -20.79
N SER A 248 -1.74 -23.11 -19.54
CA SER A 248 -2.63 -23.26 -18.36
C SER A 248 -2.58 -22.11 -17.36
N THR A 249 -3.74 -21.49 -17.14
CA THR A 249 -4.07 -20.50 -16.11
C THR A 249 -3.31 -19.18 -16.18
N ARG A 250 -3.61 -18.37 -17.20
CA ARG A 250 -3.57 -16.91 -16.99
C ARG A 250 -4.43 -16.60 -15.76
N PHE A 251 -3.92 -15.79 -14.83
CA PHE A 251 -4.79 -15.01 -13.95
C PHE A 251 -5.85 -14.40 -14.86
N THR A 252 -7.11 -14.79 -14.69
CA THR A 252 -8.18 -14.36 -15.59
C THR A 252 -8.14 -12.84 -15.67
N GLU A 253 -8.44 -12.28 -16.83
CA GLU A 253 -8.36 -10.85 -17.09
C GLU A 253 -9.11 -10.01 -16.03
N GLU A 254 -10.11 -10.59 -15.36
CA GLU A 254 -10.77 -10.04 -14.17
C GLU A 254 -9.84 -9.77 -12.97
N GLN A 255 -8.79 -10.57 -12.76
CA GLN A 255 -7.80 -10.38 -11.69
C GLN A 255 -6.73 -9.34 -12.07
N THR A 256 -6.39 -9.18 -13.36
CA THR A 256 -5.45 -8.16 -13.83
C THR A 256 -6.09 -6.79 -14.06
N THR A 257 -7.43 -6.71 -14.19
CA THR A 257 -8.15 -5.46 -14.48
C THR A 257 -9.01 -4.93 -13.32
N ALA A 258 -9.24 -5.71 -12.25
CA ALA A 258 -9.92 -5.21 -11.05
C ALA A 258 -8.99 -4.50 -10.06
N HIS A 259 -7.81 -4.03 -10.50
CA HIS A 259 -7.25 -2.84 -9.89
C HIS A 259 -8.29 -1.74 -10.12
N LYS A 260 -9.22 -1.57 -9.16
CA LYS A 260 -9.94 -0.31 -9.02
C LYS A 260 -8.84 0.71 -9.01
N VAL A 261 -8.61 1.36 -10.15
CA VAL A 261 -7.51 2.29 -10.33
C VAL A 261 -7.67 3.46 -9.38
N HIS A 262 -8.63 3.51 -8.45
CA HIS A 262 -8.88 4.64 -7.56
C HIS A 262 -8.94 5.98 -8.33
N GLY A 263 -9.24 5.92 -9.64
CA GLY A 263 -9.14 7.00 -10.62
C GLY A 263 -7.73 7.51 -10.97
N ASN A 264 -6.66 6.75 -10.73
CA ASN A 264 -5.25 7.12 -10.89
C ASN A 264 -4.54 6.33 -12.00
N ASN A 265 -5.14 6.27 -13.19
CA ASN A 265 -4.48 5.65 -14.32
C ASN A 265 -3.34 6.54 -14.86
N ALA A 266 -2.08 6.12 -14.65
CA ALA A 266 -0.91 6.84 -15.12
C ALA A 266 -0.84 6.94 -16.66
N SER A 267 -1.47 6.00 -17.38
CA SER A 267 -1.50 6.01 -18.85
C SER A 267 -2.39 7.12 -19.42
N LEU A 268 -3.19 7.81 -18.59
CA LEU A 268 -3.94 8.99 -19.02
C LEU A 268 -3.02 10.19 -19.33
N TRP A 269 -1.76 10.13 -18.92
CA TRP A 269 -0.81 11.21 -19.06
C TRP A 269 0.30 10.81 -20.02
N THR A 270 0.48 11.60 -21.08
CA THR A 270 1.60 11.43 -22.01
C THR A 270 2.63 12.52 -21.74
N PRO A 271 3.66 12.26 -20.91
CA PRO A 271 4.68 13.25 -20.61
C PRO A 271 5.52 13.55 -21.85
N THR A 272 5.83 14.83 -22.06
CA THR A 272 6.78 15.28 -23.07
C THR A 272 8.20 14.79 -22.75
N LEU A 273 9.14 14.94 -23.69
CA LEU A 273 10.56 14.62 -23.43
C LEU A 273 11.13 15.47 -22.29
N ALA A 274 10.76 16.75 -22.22
CA ALA A 274 11.18 17.66 -21.14
C ALA A 274 10.60 17.24 -19.78
N ASP A 275 9.34 16.81 -19.75
CA ASP A 275 8.72 16.27 -18.52
C ASP A 275 9.46 15.04 -18.05
N ARG A 276 9.78 14.10 -18.95
CA ARG A 276 10.52 12.86 -18.61
C ARG A 276 11.90 13.17 -18.04
N ALA A 277 12.63 14.12 -18.62
CA ALA A 277 13.92 14.55 -18.10
C ALA A 277 13.79 15.17 -16.70
N THR A 278 12.75 15.98 -16.49
CA THR A 278 12.48 16.61 -15.19
C THR A 278 12.12 15.56 -14.13
N ILE A 279 11.24 14.61 -14.47
CA ILE A 279 10.87 13.49 -13.59
C ILE A 279 12.09 12.65 -13.24
N ALA A 280 12.93 12.31 -14.22
CA ALA A 280 14.16 11.56 -13.97
C ALA A 280 15.10 12.29 -13.00
N ALA A 281 15.21 13.62 -13.11
CA ALA A 281 16.01 14.43 -12.18
C ALA A 281 15.41 14.45 -10.76
N LEU A 282 14.09 14.63 -10.64
CA LEU A 282 13.38 14.63 -9.35
C LEU A 282 13.41 13.26 -8.64
N THR A 283 13.55 12.18 -9.40
CA THR A 283 13.46 10.79 -8.91
C THR A 283 14.75 9.99 -9.12
N ALA A 284 15.91 10.66 -9.25
CA ALA A 284 17.17 10.01 -9.58
C ALA A 284 17.58 8.89 -8.59
N ASN A 285 17.37 9.09 -7.28
CA ASN A 285 17.68 8.05 -6.28
C ASN A 285 16.65 6.90 -6.33
N ASP A 286 15.39 7.22 -6.63
CA ASP A 286 14.35 6.21 -6.78
C ASP A 286 14.61 5.26 -7.94
N ALA A 287 15.31 5.70 -8.99
CA ALA A 287 15.75 4.81 -10.07
C ALA A 287 16.68 3.70 -9.56
N PHE A 288 17.61 4.03 -8.65
CA PHE A 288 18.49 3.06 -7.99
C PHE A 288 17.72 2.14 -7.05
N VAL A 289 16.84 2.71 -6.21
CA VAL A 289 15.96 1.94 -5.30
C VAL A 289 15.09 0.96 -6.07
N TYR A 290 14.48 1.41 -7.18
CA TYR A 290 13.66 0.57 -8.05
C TYR A 290 14.48 -0.55 -8.68
N ALA A 291 15.63 -0.24 -9.26
CA ALA A 291 16.51 -1.25 -9.87
C ALA A 291 16.93 -2.31 -8.84
N ARG A 292 17.23 -1.89 -7.60
CA ARG A 292 17.59 -2.81 -6.53
C ARG A 292 16.41 -3.66 -6.07
N GLY A 293 15.23 -3.06 -5.90
CA GLY A 293 14.00 -3.79 -5.58
C GLY A 293 13.64 -4.82 -6.64
N ARG A 294 13.83 -4.50 -7.92
CA ARG A 294 13.65 -5.45 -9.03
C ARG A 294 14.66 -6.60 -8.99
N SER A 295 15.94 -6.30 -8.73
CA SER A 295 16.95 -7.35 -8.52
C SER A 295 16.55 -8.27 -7.37
N ARG A 296 16.08 -7.72 -6.26
CA ARG A 296 15.63 -8.51 -5.10
C ARG A 296 14.46 -9.42 -5.44
N LEU A 297 13.44 -8.91 -6.15
CA LEU A 297 12.33 -9.74 -6.62
C LEU A 297 12.82 -10.90 -7.51
N TYR A 298 13.81 -10.65 -8.38
CA TYR A 298 14.34 -11.69 -9.27
C TYR A 298 15.06 -12.78 -8.48
N ASP A 299 15.81 -12.41 -7.44
CA ASP A 299 16.46 -13.36 -6.55
C ASP A 299 15.43 -14.20 -5.76
N ASP A 300 14.37 -13.55 -5.26
CA ASP A 300 13.27 -14.23 -4.57
C ASP A 300 12.53 -15.21 -5.50
N LEU A 301 12.29 -14.85 -6.77
CA LEU A 301 11.70 -15.75 -7.76
C LEU A 301 12.63 -16.90 -8.15
N ARG A 302 13.92 -16.62 -8.38
CA ARG A 302 14.94 -17.63 -8.73
C ARG A 302 15.06 -18.69 -7.65
N ARG A 303 14.98 -18.30 -6.38
CA ARG A 303 15.02 -19.21 -5.23
C ARG A 303 13.96 -20.33 -5.30
N PHE A 304 12.84 -20.09 -5.98
CA PHE A 304 11.74 -21.03 -6.10
C PHE A 304 11.51 -21.53 -7.54
N ASP A 305 12.45 -21.26 -8.45
CA ASP A 305 12.35 -21.60 -9.89
C ASP A 305 11.13 -20.95 -10.59
N LEU A 306 10.87 -19.67 -10.27
CA LEU A 306 9.70 -18.93 -10.75
C LEU A 306 10.05 -17.76 -11.68
N LEU A 307 11.25 -17.73 -12.28
CA LEU A 307 11.68 -16.64 -13.17
C LEU A 307 10.81 -16.49 -14.43
N CYS A 308 10.22 -17.59 -14.89
CA CYS A 308 9.22 -17.64 -15.96
C CYS A 308 8.04 -16.65 -15.77
N LEU A 309 7.72 -16.26 -14.53
CA LEU A 309 6.62 -15.35 -14.23
C LEU A 309 6.90 -13.91 -14.69
N LEU A 310 8.18 -13.59 -14.97
CA LEU A 310 8.58 -12.29 -15.49
C LEU A 310 8.31 -12.19 -17.00
N ASP A 311 8.51 -13.27 -17.74
CA ASP A 311 8.37 -13.28 -19.21
C ASP A 311 6.90 -13.13 -19.64
N ALA A 312 5.97 -13.69 -18.87
CA ALA A 312 4.54 -13.60 -19.11
C ALA A 312 4.02 -12.15 -19.16
N THR A 313 4.67 -11.22 -18.45
CA THR A 313 4.28 -9.81 -18.38
C THR A 313 4.77 -8.97 -19.57
N SER A 314 5.73 -9.46 -20.36
CA SER A 314 6.33 -8.72 -21.47
C SER A 314 5.44 -8.63 -22.73
N THR A 315 4.39 -9.46 -22.81
CA THR A 315 3.49 -9.55 -23.97
C THR A 315 2.22 -8.72 -23.83
N ALA A 316 1.94 -8.14 -22.67
CA ALA A 316 0.85 -7.20 -22.52
C ALA A 316 1.20 -5.91 -23.28
N PRO A 317 0.31 -5.36 -24.12
CA PRO A 317 0.57 -4.10 -24.81
C PRO A 317 0.90 -3.04 -23.76
N LYS A 318 2.06 -2.40 -23.90
CA LYS A 318 2.44 -1.26 -23.08
C LYS A 318 1.37 -0.19 -23.29
N MET A 319 0.52 0.02 -22.27
CA MET A 319 -0.49 1.10 -22.25
C MET A 319 0.16 2.47 -22.20
#